data_AF-A0AAU2XGF8-F1
#
_entry.id   AF-A0AAU2XGF8-F1
#
_cell.length_a   1.000
_cell.length_b   1.000
_cell.length_c   1.000
_cell.angle_alpha   90.00
_cell.angle_beta   90.00
_cell.angle_gamma   90.00
#
_symmetry.space_group_name_H-M   'P 1'
#
loop_
_entity.id
_entity.type
_entity.pdbx_description
1 polymer ?
#
loop_
_entity_poly.entity_id
_entity_poly.type
_entity_poly.pdbx_seq_one_letter_code
_entity_poly.pdbx_strand_id
1 'polypeptide(L)'
;MRLQAQYEELTHEHAELKRETSTLEDHLEHVQEIADAAERRCLTLEEQLEQAEAAGGHASLVRALDSTEAAALPAVVDTIAQLDPATRGGIATELVKSVAVRRPVTEAAQLFQLLVDKSLHDHVSAALPFVAQLKTPGETAVLVEAFHHGRLDRFTALLLSTSATSHSCDDVAALVAQFVRLGMPGPAEVLLTANQPAVMPLMDTINATAQDWGRLAVDTHNGLPVRNVAVRIRTWIG
;
A
#
# COMPACT_ATOMS: atom_id res chain seq x y z
N MET A 1 17.31 -37.95 35.19
CA MET A 1 17.55 -36.60 34.64
C MET A 1 17.01 -36.42 33.22
N ARG A 2 17.31 -37.27 32.23
CA ARG A 2 16.83 -37.10 30.83
C ARG A 2 15.30 -37.00 30.68
N LEU A 3 14.53 -37.85 31.37
CA LEU A 3 13.06 -37.82 31.31
C LEU A 3 12.46 -36.54 31.91
N GLN A 4 13.11 -35.94 32.91
CA GLN A 4 12.64 -34.72 33.53
C GLN A 4 12.85 -33.52 32.60
N ALA A 5 14.02 -33.44 31.96
CA ALA A 5 14.28 -32.41 30.94
C ALA A 5 13.30 -32.51 29.76
N GLN A 6 13.01 -33.72 29.28
CA GLN A 6 12.03 -33.93 28.21
C GLN A 6 10.61 -33.55 28.62
N TYR A 7 10.22 -33.79 29.87
CA TYR A 7 8.92 -33.36 30.38
C TYR A 7 8.84 -31.83 30.48
N GLU A 8 9.89 -31.17 30.98
CA GLU A 8 9.99 -29.71 31.07
C GLU A 8 9.90 -29.06 29.68
N GLU A 9 10.62 -29.60 28.69
CA GLU A 9 10.55 -29.17 27.28
C GLU A 9 9.12 -29.29 26.72
N LEU A 10 8.48 -30.46 26.88
CA LEU A 10 7.12 -30.68 26.38
C LEU A 10 6.09 -29.74 27.06
N THR A 11 6.27 -29.46 28.35
CA THR A 11 5.40 -28.51 29.06
C THR A 11 5.60 -27.07 28.59
N HIS A 12 6.82 -26.70 28.19
CA HIS A 12 7.13 -25.39 27.62
C HIS A 12 6.49 -25.24 26.24
N GLU A 13 6.69 -26.21 25.35
CA GLU A 13 6.09 -26.24 24.01
C GLU A 13 4.56 -26.20 24.08
N HIS A 14 3.96 -26.99 24.98
CA HIS A 14 2.51 -26.97 25.19
C HIS A 14 2.02 -25.59 25.66
N ALA A 15 2.77 -24.92 26.54
CA ALA A 15 2.44 -23.57 26.98
C ALA A 15 2.59 -22.53 25.86
N GLU A 16 3.55 -22.71 24.96
CA GLU A 16 3.77 -21.85 23.79
C GLU A 16 2.66 -22.02 22.75
N LEU A 17 2.36 -23.25 22.34
CA LEU A 17 1.27 -23.56 21.41
C LEU A 17 -0.08 -23.07 21.95
N LYS A 18 -0.30 -23.12 23.26
CA LYS A 18 -1.51 -22.59 23.88
C LYS A 18 -1.58 -21.06 23.79
N ARG A 19 -0.47 -20.34 23.91
CA ARG A 19 -0.43 -18.87 23.72
C ARG A 19 -0.66 -18.50 22.26
N GLU A 20 -0.04 -19.23 21.34
CA GLU A 20 -0.22 -19.01 19.90
C GLU A 20 -1.68 -19.26 19.48
N THR A 21 -2.28 -20.36 19.94
CA THR A 21 -3.70 -20.67 19.68
C THR A 21 -4.61 -19.55 20.18
N SER A 22 -4.41 -19.06 21.41
CA SER A 22 -5.17 -17.94 21.96
C SER A 22 -5.01 -16.66 21.12
N THR A 23 -3.80 -16.38 20.64
CA THR A 23 -3.54 -15.19 19.80
C THR A 23 -4.25 -15.30 18.45
N LEU A 24 -4.26 -16.49 17.85
CA LEU A 24 -4.94 -16.75 16.59
C LEU A 24 -6.46 -16.70 16.73
N GLU A 25 -7.01 -17.16 17.86
CA GLU A 25 -8.43 -17.02 18.19
C GLU A 25 -8.84 -15.55 18.29
N ASP A 26 -8.06 -14.73 19.00
CA ASP A 26 -8.29 -13.27 19.11
C ASP A 26 -8.25 -12.58 17.73
N HIS A 27 -7.27 -12.94 16.88
CA HIS A 27 -7.18 -12.41 15.52
C HIS A 27 -8.36 -12.84 14.65
N LEU A 28 -8.84 -14.08 14.78
CA LEU A 28 -9.97 -14.58 14.02
C LEU A 28 -11.26 -13.86 14.42
N GLU A 29 -11.50 -13.63 15.71
CA GLU A 29 -12.63 -12.84 16.20
C GLU A 29 -12.57 -11.41 15.63
N HIS A 30 -11.41 -10.76 15.67
CA HIS A 30 -11.25 -9.42 15.12
C HIS A 30 -11.51 -9.34 13.60
N VAL A 31 -11.02 -10.32 12.83
CA VAL A 31 -11.26 -10.39 11.38
C VAL A 31 -12.75 -10.64 11.09
N GLN A 32 -13.44 -11.43 11.90
CA GLN A 32 -14.89 -11.64 11.78
C GLN A 32 -15.67 -10.34 12.02
N GLU A 33 -15.31 -9.55 13.03
CA GLU A 33 -15.93 -8.24 13.27
C GLU A 33 -15.77 -7.28 12.08
N ILE A 34 -14.58 -7.27 11.48
CA ILE A 34 -14.29 -6.46 10.28
C ILE A 34 -15.13 -6.95 9.10
N ALA A 35 -15.23 -8.26 8.90
CA ALA A 35 -16.03 -8.85 7.83
C ALA A 35 -17.52 -8.50 7.98
N ASP A 36 -18.08 -8.64 9.19
CA ASP A 36 -19.48 -8.28 9.50
C ASP A 36 -19.74 -6.78 9.31
N ALA A 37 -18.77 -5.92 9.63
CA ALA A 37 -18.87 -4.49 9.38
C ALA A 37 -18.87 -4.17 7.88
N ALA A 38 -18.01 -4.85 7.11
CA ALA A 38 -17.95 -4.72 5.66
C ALA A 38 -19.24 -5.22 4.99
N GLU A 39 -19.78 -6.37 5.41
CA GLU A 39 -21.04 -6.91 4.89
C GLU A 39 -22.22 -5.97 5.14
N ARG A 40 -22.35 -5.44 6.36
CA ARG A 40 -23.37 -4.42 6.68
C ARG A 40 -23.24 -3.18 5.80
N ARG A 41 -22.01 -2.78 5.48
CA ARG A 41 -21.75 -1.64 4.59
C ARG A 41 -22.18 -1.95 3.15
N CYS A 42 -21.91 -3.16 2.65
CA CYS A 42 -22.37 -3.61 1.34
C CYS A 42 -23.89 -3.62 1.25
N LEU A 43 -24.59 -4.22 2.23
CA LEU A 43 -26.06 -4.23 2.28
C LEU A 43 -26.66 -2.82 2.26
N THR A 44 -26.04 -1.89 3.01
CA THR A 44 -26.47 -0.47 3.01
C THR A 44 -26.31 0.17 1.63
N LEU A 45 -25.19 -0.12 0.94
CA LEU A 45 -24.94 0.42 -0.40
C LEU A 45 -25.88 -0.21 -1.44
N GLU A 46 -26.19 -1.50 -1.31
CA GLU A 46 -27.17 -2.20 -2.16
C GLU A 46 -28.57 -1.60 -2.00
N GLU A 47 -29.02 -1.33 -0.76
CA GLU A 47 -30.32 -0.69 -0.52
C GLU A 47 -30.36 0.73 -1.10
N GLN A 48 -29.27 1.50 -0.95
CA GLN A 48 -29.15 2.83 -1.56
C GLN A 48 -29.17 2.76 -3.10
N LEU A 49 -28.56 1.71 -3.67
CA LEU A 49 -28.55 1.44 -5.10
C LEU A 49 -29.98 1.19 -5.60
N GLU A 50 -30.70 0.28 -4.97
CA GLU A 50 -32.08 -0.09 -5.31
C GLU A 50 -33.05 1.11 -5.19
N GLN A 51 -32.89 1.94 -4.16
CA GLN A 51 -33.65 3.18 -4.01
C GLN A 51 -33.35 4.18 -5.14
N ALA A 52 -32.09 4.30 -5.57
CA ALA A 52 -31.70 5.13 -6.70
C ALA A 52 -32.16 4.55 -8.05
N GLU A 53 -32.23 3.23 -8.19
CA GLU A 53 -32.83 2.52 -9.33
C GLU A 53 -34.31 2.83 -9.46
N ALA A 54 -35.07 2.67 -8.37
CA ALA A 54 -36.49 2.95 -8.32
C ALA A 54 -36.81 4.41 -8.65
N ALA A 55 -35.91 5.34 -8.33
CA ALA A 55 -36.01 6.75 -8.69
C ALA A 55 -35.62 7.07 -10.16
N GLY A 56 -35.27 6.07 -10.97
CA GLY A 56 -34.90 6.22 -12.39
C GLY A 56 -33.45 6.64 -12.63
N GLY A 57 -32.56 6.51 -11.64
CA GLY A 57 -31.18 7.00 -11.69
C GLY A 57 -30.16 6.07 -12.37
N HIS A 58 -30.38 4.75 -12.39
CA HIS A 58 -29.33 3.77 -12.71
C HIS A 58 -29.04 3.54 -14.19
N ALA A 59 -30.08 3.53 -15.03
CA ALA A 59 -29.87 3.52 -16.48
C ALA A 59 -29.07 4.75 -16.95
N SER A 60 -29.05 5.81 -16.14
CA SER A 60 -28.23 7.00 -16.33
C SER A 60 -26.83 6.84 -15.72
N LEU A 61 -26.68 6.27 -14.51
CA LEU A 61 -25.40 6.18 -13.79
C LEU A 61 -24.45 5.09 -14.30
N VAL A 62 -24.95 3.88 -14.59
CA VAL A 62 -24.13 2.81 -15.19
C VAL A 62 -23.73 3.22 -16.62
N ARG A 63 -24.66 3.81 -17.37
CA ARG A 63 -24.35 4.39 -18.68
C ARG A 63 -23.42 5.60 -18.58
N ALA A 64 -23.49 6.40 -17.51
CA ALA A 64 -22.53 7.46 -17.23
C ALA A 64 -21.16 6.89 -16.88
N LEU A 65 -21.07 5.79 -16.14
CA LEU A 65 -19.81 5.10 -15.84
C LEU A 65 -19.19 4.49 -17.11
N ASP A 66 -19.99 3.82 -17.93
CA ASP A 66 -19.52 3.25 -19.20
C ASP A 66 -19.14 4.35 -20.20
N SER A 67 -19.88 5.46 -20.23
CA SER A 67 -19.53 6.60 -21.08
C SER A 67 -18.34 7.39 -20.54
N THR A 68 -18.14 7.46 -19.22
CA THR A 68 -16.96 8.12 -18.62
C THR A 68 -15.70 7.30 -18.78
N GLU A 69 -15.78 5.98 -19.01
CA GLU A 69 -14.63 5.16 -19.40
C GLU A 69 -14.13 5.52 -20.80
N ALA A 70 -15.04 5.81 -21.74
CA ALA A 70 -14.69 6.24 -23.09
C ALA A 70 -14.53 7.77 -23.25
N ALA A 71 -14.98 8.56 -22.27
CA ALA A 71 -14.96 10.03 -22.35
C ALA A 71 -13.54 10.59 -22.30
N ALA A 72 -13.37 11.80 -22.83
CA ALA A 72 -12.14 12.56 -22.58
C ALA A 72 -12.07 13.00 -21.11
N LEU A 73 -10.88 12.98 -20.50
CA LEU A 73 -10.68 13.34 -19.08
C LEU A 73 -11.29 14.70 -18.69
N PRO A 74 -11.21 15.78 -19.51
CA PRO A 74 -11.86 17.04 -19.17
C PRO A 74 -13.39 16.90 -18.97
N ALA A 75 -14.05 16.09 -19.80
CA ALA A 75 -15.48 15.84 -19.66
C ALA A 75 -15.82 15.04 -18.40
N VAL A 76 -14.95 14.09 -18.02
CA VAL A 76 -15.07 13.37 -16.75
C VAL A 76 -14.94 14.33 -15.57
N VAL A 77 -13.97 15.24 -15.59
CA VAL A 77 -13.77 16.23 -14.52
C VAL A 77 -14.92 17.22 -14.42
N ASP A 78 -15.47 17.68 -15.55
CA ASP A 78 -16.66 18.53 -15.53
C ASP A 78 -17.88 17.79 -14.97
N THR A 79 -17.99 16.49 -15.21
CA THR A 79 -19.04 15.64 -14.60
C THR A 79 -18.83 15.53 -13.09
N ILE A 80 -17.60 15.30 -12.62
CA ILE A 80 -17.27 15.25 -11.18
C ILE A 80 -17.59 16.59 -10.51
N ALA A 81 -17.23 17.72 -11.14
CA ALA A 81 -17.52 19.05 -10.63
C ALA A 81 -19.03 19.32 -10.50
N GLN A 82 -19.86 18.79 -11.40
CA GLN A 82 -21.32 18.88 -11.32
C GLN A 82 -21.91 18.00 -10.19
N LEU A 83 -21.18 16.95 -9.78
CA LEU A 83 -21.57 16.03 -8.71
C LEU A 83 -21.00 16.42 -7.33
N ASP A 84 -20.08 17.38 -7.26
CA ASP A 84 -19.48 17.89 -6.01
C ASP A 84 -20.44 18.47 -4.95
N PRO A 85 -21.66 18.99 -5.25
CA PRO A 85 -22.56 19.47 -4.20
C PRO A 85 -22.77 18.45 -3.08
N ALA A 86 -22.87 18.92 -1.82
CA ALA A 86 -22.77 18.11 -0.59
C ALA A 86 -23.61 16.82 -0.55
N THR A 87 -24.73 16.76 -1.27
CA THR A 87 -25.60 15.58 -1.38
C THR A 87 -25.07 14.48 -2.31
N ARG A 88 -24.08 14.76 -3.17
CA ARG A 88 -23.56 13.83 -4.20
C ARG A 88 -22.03 13.68 -4.21
N GLY A 89 -21.31 14.37 -3.33
CA GLY A 89 -19.84 14.29 -3.25
C GLY A 89 -19.29 12.86 -3.03
N GLY A 90 -20.07 11.97 -2.40
CA GLY A 90 -19.72 10.55 -2.31
C GLY A 90 -19.66 9.86 -3.68
N ILE A 91 -20.66 10.11 -4.53
CA ILE A 91 -20.74 9.55 -5.90
C ILE A 91 -19.60 10.10 -6.76
N ALA A 92 -19.30 11.40 -6.63
CA ALA A 92 -18.18 12.03 -7.32
C ALA A 92 -16.84 11.37 -6.96
N THR A 93 -16.63 11.05 -5.67
CA THR A 93 -15.42 10.37 -5.19
C THR A 93 -15.31 8.94 -5.72
N GLU A 94 -16.41 8.18 -5.71
CA GLU A 94 -16.42 6.82 -6.26
C GLU A 94 -16.19 6.80 -7.78
N LEU A 95 -16.69 7.80 -8.50
CA LEU A 95 -16.39 7.99 -9.92
C LEU A 95 -14.88 8.22 -10.15
N VAL A 96 -14.25 9.08 -9.34
CA VAL A 96 -12.80 9.33 -9.41
C VAL A 96 -12.02 8.04 -9.16
N LYS A 97 -12.37 7.28 -8.12
CA LYS A 97 -11.75 5.98 -7.82
C LYS A 97 -11.88 5.01 -9.00
N SER A 98 -13.10 4.84 -9.52
CA SER A 98 -13.39 3.92 -10.63
C SER A 98 -12.58 4.29 -11.88
N VAL A 99 -12.57 5.56 -12.27
CA VAL A 99 -11.83 6.04 -13.45
C VAL A 99 -10.32 5.88 -13.25
N ALA A 100 -9.79 6.26 -12.09
CA ALA A 100 -8.36 6.20 -11.81
C ALA A 100 -7.82 4.75 -11.72
N VAL A 101 -8.63 3.79 -11.28
CA VAL A 101 -8.24 2.38 -11.23
C VAL A 101 -8.28 1.75 -12.62
N ARG A 102 -9.35 1.99 -13.38
CA ARG A 102 -9.60 1.31 -14.67
C ARG A 102 -8.74 1.85 -15.82
N ARG A 103 -8.36 3.13 -15.78
CA ARG A 103 -7.57 3.77 -16.84
C ARG A 103 -6.07 3.52 -16.69
N PRO A 104 -5.30 3.68 -17.79
CA PRO A 104 -3.84 3.69 -17.72
C PRO A 104 -3.34 4.68 -16.67
N VAL A 105 -2.26 4.32 -15.97
CA VAL A 105 -1.73 5.12 -14.86
C VAL A 105 -1.37 6.56 -15.25
N THR A 106 -0.94 6.77 -16.50
CA THR A 106 -0.67 8.11 -17.04
C THR A 106 -1.93 8.97 -17.17
N GLU A 107 -3.07 8.36 -17.52
CA GLU A 107 -4.37 9.05 -17.54
C GLU A 107 -4.89 9.29 -16.13
N ALA A 108 -4.67 8.37 -15.20
CA ALA A 108 -5.00 8.58 -13.78
C ALA A 108 -4.21 9.77 -13.19
N ALA A 109 -2.92 9.89 -13.50
CA ALA A 109 -2.12 11.06 -13.10
C ALA A 109 -2.69 12.37 -13.67
N GLN A 110 -3.06 12.38 -14.96
CA GLN A 110 -3.68 13.54 -15.60
C GLN A 110 -5.05 13.88 -15.00
N LEU A 111 -5.86 12.88 -14.66
CA LEU A 111 -7.13 13.06 -13.98
C LEU A 111 -6.93 13.80 -12.65
N PHE A 112 -6.00 13.35 -11.82
CA PHE A 112 -5.73 13.99 -10.54
C PHE A 112 -5.22 15.42 -10.70
N GLN A 113 -4.34 15.69 -11.67
CA GLN A 113 -3.91 17.05 -11.98
C GLN A 113 -5.10 17.94 -12.36
N LEU A 114 -5.98 17.47 -13.26
CA LEU A 114 -7.16 18.24 -13.69
C LEU A 114 -8.14 18.50 -12.54
N LEU A 115 -8.31 17.54 -11.62
CA LEU A 115 -9.13 17.72 -10.42
C LEU A 115 -8.53 18.78 -9.50
N VAL A 116 -7.20 18.77 -9.31
CA VAL A 116 -6.47 19.81 -8.56
C VAL A 116 -6.64 21.18 -9.21
N ASP A 117 -6.50 21.26 -10.53
CA ASP A 117 -6.65 22.52 -11.28
C ASP A 117 -8.07 23.10 -11.18
N LYS A 118 -9.07 22.26 -10.90
CA LYS A 118 -10.47 22.64 -10.66
C LYS A 118 -10.80 22.82 -9.17
N SER A 119 -9.80 22.82 -8.29
CA SER A 119 -9.95 22.94 -6.84
C SER A 119 -10.75 21.80 -6.17
N LEU A 120 -10.83 20.63 -6.81
CA LEU A 120 -11.55 19.44 -6.31
C LEU A 120 -10.61 18.54 -5.46
N HIS A 121 -9.83 19.16 -4.57
CA HIS A 121 -8.77 18.49 -3.80
C HIS A 121 -9.29 17.39 -2.86
N ASP A 122 -10.52 17.52 -2.38
CA ASP A 122 -11.11 16.57 -1.43
C ASP A 122 -11.38 15.23 -2.11
N HIS A 123 -11.85 15.23 -3.36
CA HIS A 123 -12.01 14.01 -4.16
C HIS A 123 -10.67 13.32 -4.44
N VAL A 124 -9.62 14.10 -4.73
CA VAL A 124 -8.27 13.54 -4.89
C VAL A 124 -7.80 12.90 -3.60
N SER A 125 -7.92 13.62 -2.47
CA SER A 125 -7.50 13.12 -1.15
C SER A 125 -8.25 11.86 -0.73
N ALA A 126 -9.53 11.76 -1.06
CA ALA A 126 -10.37 10.61 -0.72
C ALA A 126 -10.18 9.40 -1.67
N ALA A 127 -9.86 9.64 -2.94
CA ALA A 127 -9.65 8.56 -3.92
C ALA A 127 -8.23 7.99 -3.89
N LEU A 128 -7.22 8.82 -3.63
CA LEU A 128 -5.82 8.43 -3.78
C LEU A 128 -5.39 7.24 -2.92
N PRO A 129 -5.83 7.11 -1.64
CA PRO A 129 -5.45 5.94 -0.84
C PRO A 129 -5.97 4.62 -1.42
N PHE A 130 -7.19 4.64 -1.96
CA PHE A 130 -7.79 3.48 -2.62
C PHE A 130 -7.03 3.11 -3.91
N VAL A 131 -6.66 4.11 -4.71
CA VAL A 131 -5.87 3.89 -5.92
C VAL A 131 -4.49 3.33 -5.58
N ALA A 132 -3.83 3.88 -4.55
CA ALA A 132 -2.51 3.42 -4.10
C ALA A 132 -2.50 1.93 -3.74
N GLN A 133 -3.56 1.44 -3.09
CA GLN A 133 -3.68 0.03 -2.69
C GLN A 133 -3.82 -0.94 -3.87
N LEU A 134 -4.36 -0.48 -5.00
CA LEU A 134 -4.66 -1.32 -6.16
C LEU A 134 -3.59 -1.24 -7.25
N LYS A 135 -2.72 -0.23 -7.20
CA LYS A 135 -1.68 -0.01 -8.21
C LYS A 135 -0.42 -0.79 -7.87
N THR A 136 0.20 -1.35 -8.90
CA THR A 136 1.49 -2.02 -8.77
C THR A 136 2.58 -1.04 -8.30
N PRO A 137 3.72 -1.52 -7.78
CA PRO A 137 4.90 -0.69 -7.52
C PRO A 137 5.30 0.18 -8.72
N GLY A 138 5.27 -0.42 -9.92
CA GLY A 138 5.58 0.28 -11.18
C GLY A 138 4.65 1.45 -11.47
N GLU A 139 3.34 1.23 -11.36
CA GLU A 139 2.34 2.28 -11.56
C GLU A 139 2.40 3.35 -10.47
N THR A 140 2.58 2.95 -9.21
CA THR A 140 2.72 3.88 -8.10
C THR A 140 3.92 4.81 -8.29
N ALA A 141 5.06 4.29 -8.78
CA ALA A 141 6.21 5.13 -9.10
C ALA A 141 5.91 6.14 -10.22
N VAL A 142 5.15 5.75 -11.25
CA VAL A 142 4.71 6.66 -12.32
C VAL A 142 3.78 7.75 -11.78
N LEU A 143 2.85 7.42 -10.87
CA LEU A 143 2.00 8.43 -10.21
C LEU A 143 2.83 9.42 -9.39
N VAL A 144 3.78 8.93 -8.59
CA VAL A 144 4.67 9.78 -7.78
C VAL A 144 5.51 10.68 -8.68
N GLU A 145 6.07 10.16 -9.77
CA GLU A 145 6.81 10.96 -10.74
C GLU A 145 5.93 12.05 -11.35
N ALA A 146 4.73 11.71 -11.79
CA ALA A 146 3.81 12.68 -12.38
C ALA A 146 3.39 13.76 -11.37
N PHE A 147 3.14 13.39 -10.11
CA PHE A 147 2.80 14.35 -9.06
C PHE A 147 3.97 15.25 -8.69
N HIS A 148 5.18 14.72 -8.68
CA HIS A 148 6.38 15.51 -8.44
C HIS A 148 6.57 16.57 -9.54
N HIS A 149 6.43 16.18 -10.82
CA HIS A 149 6.48 17.11 -11.95
C HIS A 149 5.34 18.14 -11.92
N GLY A 150 4.13 17.73 -11.51
CA GLY A 150 2.97 18.59 -11.31
C GLY A 150 3.03 19.46 -10.05
N ARG A 151 4.11 19.36 -9.24
CA ARG A 151 4.27 20.05 -7.95
C ARG A 151 3.11 19.79 -6.98
N LEU A 152 2.61 18.56 -7.01
CA LEU A 152 1.52 18.07 -6.17
C LEU A 152 2.07 17.43 -4.88
N ASP A 153 2.87 18.17 -4.14
CA ASP A 153 3.68 17.64 -3.02
C ASP A 153 2.82 16.99 -1.92
N ARG A 154 1.68 17.61 -1.58
CA ARG A 154 0.71 17.06 -0.61
C ARG A 154 0.21 15.68 -1.02
N PHE A 155 -0.13 15.50 -2.29
CA PHE A 155 -0.65 14.24 -2.80
C PHE A 155 0.46 13.20 -2.99
N THR A 156 1.67 13.65 -3.30
CA THR A 156 2.87 12.78 -3.29
C THR A 156 3.10 12.19 -1.89
N ALA A 157 3.06 13.02 -0.85
CA ALA A 157 3.21 12.56 0.54
C ALA A 157 2.09 11.58 0.92
N LEU A 158 0.84 11.87 0.56
CA LEU A 158 -0.30 10.98 0.81
C LEU A 158 -0.12 9.62 0.11
N LEU A 159 0.29 9.62 -1.16
CA LEU A 159 0.55 8.40 -1.93
C LEU A 159 1.65 7.56 -1.28
N LEU A 160 2.80 8.17 -0.96
CA LEU A 160 3.93 7.47 -0.33
C LEU A 160 3.56 6.91 1.05
N SER A 161 2.85 7.69 1.87
CA SER A 161 2.40 7.23 3.20
C SER A 161 1.43 6.05 3.08
N THR A 162 0.50 6.10 2.13
CA THR A 162 -0.44 4.99 1.92
C THR A 162 0.31 3.76 1.44
N SER A 163 1.16 3.88 0.40
CA SER A 163 1.94 2.76 -0.13
C SER A 163 2.85 2.13 0.92
N ALA A 164 3.44 2.91 1.82
CA ALA A 164 4.24 2.38 2.92
C ALA A 164 3.42 1.48 3.87
N THR A 165 2.13 1.79 4.06
CA THR A 165 1.24 1.03 4.96
C THR A 165 0.47 -0.09 4.27
N SER A 166 0.23 0.01 2.95
CA SER A 166 -0.63 -0.92 2.23
C SER A 166 0.11 -1.99 1.44
N HIS A 167 1.39 -1.77 1.15
CA HIS A 167 2.18 -2.72 0.35
C HIS A 167 3.05 -3.63 1.22
N SER A 168 3.39 -4.79 0.65
CA SER A 168 4.36 -5.70 1.28
C SER A 168 5.75 -5.07 1.34
N CYS A 169 6.63 -5.61 2.20
CA CYS A 169 8.03 -5.17 2.24
C CYS A 169 8.74 -5.33 0.89
N ASP A 170 8.42 -6.38 0.13
CA ASP A 170 9.00 -6.63 -1.20
C ASP A 170 8.55 -5.57 -2.22
N ASP A 171 7.28 -5.20 -2.20
CA ASP A 171 6.71 -4.14 -3.03
C ASP A 171 7.29 -2.76 -2.70
N VAL A 172 7.47 -2.47 -1.39
CA VAL A 172 8.14 -1.25 -0.93
C VAL A 172 9.61 -1.22 -1.39
N ALA A 173 10.33 -2.35 -1.30
CA ALA A 173 11.70 -2.43 -1.79
C ALA A 173 11.77 -2.22 -3.31
N ALA A 174 10.81 -2.77 -4.07
CA ALA A 174 10.69 -2.55 -5.50
C ALA A 174 10.44 -1.07 -5.84
N LEU A 175 9.56 -0.39 -5.09
CA LEU A 175 9.32 1.05 -5.20
C LEU A 175 10.58 1.88 -4.95
N VAL A 176 11.27 1.61 -3.84
CA VAL A 176 12.53 2.28 -3.49
C VAL A 176 13.55 2.11 -4.62
N ALA A 177 13.75 0.89 -5.10
CA ALA A 177 14.68 0.62 -6.20
C ALA A 177 14.28 1.37 -7.49
N GLN A 178 12.97 1.52 -7.75
CA GLN A 178 12.48 2.26 -8.90
C GLN A 178 12.72 3.77 -8.77
N PHE A 179 12.48 4.36 -7.60
CA PHE A 179 12.77 5.78 -7.35
C PHE A 179 14.26 6.10 -7.46
N VAL A 180 15.14 5.21 -6.98
CA VAL A 180 16.59 5.36 -7.17
C VAL A 180 16.95 5.37 -8.65
N ARG A 181 16.38 4.47 -9.47
CA ARG A 181 16.60 4.46 -10.93
C ARG A 181 16.08 5.70 -11.63
N LEU A 182 14.99 6.28 -11.15
CA LEU A 182 14.40 7.52 -11.67
C LEU A 182 15.12 8.78 -11.17
N GLY A 183 16.15 8.65 -10.31
CA GLY A 183 16.86 9.80 -9.74
C GLY A 183 16.02 10.60 -8.74
N MET A 184 15.06 9.94 -8.07
CA MET A 184 14.14 10.53 -7.10
C MET A 184 14.46 10.03 -5.68
N PRO A 185 15.58 10.45 -5.05
CA PRO A 185 15.99 9.92 -3.74
C PRO A 185 15.03 10.31 -2.60
N GLY A 186 14.39 11.48 -2.66
CA GLY A 186 13.47 11.93 -1.60
C GLY A 186 12.30 10.96 -1.35
N PRO A 187 11.53 10.56 -2.37
CA PRO A 187 10.49 9.54 -2.22
C PRO A 187 11.01 8.19 -1.69
N ALA A 188 12.21 7.77 -2.09
CA ALA A 188 12.84 6.55 -1.58
C ALA A 188 13.14 6.65 -0.07
N GLU A 189 13.70 7.78 0.39
CA GLU A 189 13.99 8.03 1.79
C GLU A 189 12.72 8.03 2.66
N VAL A 190 11.62 8.61 2.16
CA VAL A 190 10.32 8.61 2.86
C VAL A 190 9.82 7.19 3.08
N LEU A 191 9.85 6.34 2.06
CA LEU A 191 9.42 4.94 2.18
C LEU A 191 10.29 4.12 3.13
N LEU A 192 11.61 4.31 3.07
CA LEU A 192 12.55 3.64 3.96
C LEU A 192 12.32 4.05 5.41
N THR A 193 12.14 5.35 5.67
CA THR A 193 11.89 5.88 7.01
C THR A 193 10.56 5.38 7.58
N ALA A 194 9.51 5.34 6.76
CA ALA A 194 8.20 4.84 7.18
C ALA A 194 8.20 3.34 7.52
N ASN A 195 9.09 2.55 6.91
CA ASN A 195 9.18 1.10 7.10
C ASN A 195 10.32 0.65 8.03
N GLN A 196 11.04 1.59 8.67
CA GLN A 196 12.09 1.27 9.64
C GLN A 196 11.68 0.25 10.72
N PRO A 197 10.46 0.27 11.30
CA PRO A 197 10.06 -0.69 12.32
C PRO A 197 10.04 -2.15 11.83
N ALA A 198 9.73 -2.37 10.55
CA ALA A 198 9.65 -3.70 9.94
C ALA A 198 11.02 -4.17 9.40
N VAL A 199 11.85 -3.23 8.93
CA VAL A 199 13.15 -3.52 8.31
C VAL A 199 14.28 -3.69 9.34
N MET A 200 14.22 -2.97 10.47
CA MET A 200 15.25 -3.03 11.51
C MET A 200 15.46 -4.42 12.13
N PRO A 201 14.42 -5.18 12.51
CA PRO A 201 14.60 -6.53 13.05
C PRO A 201 15.29 -7.47 12.05
N LEU A 202 15.00 -7.31 10.75
CA LEU A 202 15.60 -8.12 9.69
C LEU A 202 17.06 -7.72 9.44
N MET A 203 17.36 -6.43 9.45
CA MET A 203 18.73 -5.91 9.35
C MET A 203 19.57 -6.24 10.58
N ASP A 204 18.98 -6.24 11.78
CA ASP A 204 19.63 -6.68 13.00
C ASP A 204 19.88 -8.19 12.98
N THR A 205 18.96 -8.99 12.43
CA THR A 205 19.14 -10.44 12.23
C THR A 205 20.23 -10.73 11.19
N ILE A 206 20.26 -9.99 10.08
CA ILE A 206 21.30 -10.09 9.04
C ILE A 206 22.65 -9.63 9.58
N ASN A 207 22.70 -8.56 10.38
CA ASN A 207 23.93 -8.08 11.01
C ASN A 207 24.41 -9.03 12.11
N ALA A 208 23.51 -9.60 12.91
CA ALA A 208 23.84 -10.60 13.93
C ALA A 208 24.39 -11.89 13.29
N THR A 209 23.73 -12.39 12.24
CA THR A 209 24.26 -13.53 11.47
C THR A 209 25.56 -13.17 10.77
N ALA A 210 25.71 -12.01 10.14
CA ALA A 210 26.99 -11.59 9.56
C ALA A 210 28.12 -11.48 10.60
N GLN A 211 27.81 -11.08 11.84
CA GLN A 211 28.75 -11.06 12.96
C GLN A 211 29.10 -12.47 13.45
N ASP A 212 28.14 -13.39 13.53
CA ASP A 212 28.37 -14.79 13.90
C ASP A 212 29.23 -15.51 12.85
N TRP A 213 28.98 -15.25 11.58
CA TRP A 213 29.81 -15.76 10.48
C TRP A 213 31.21 -15.13 10.50
N GLY A 214 31.32 -13.85 10.90
CA GLY A 214 32.59 -13.19 11.16
C GLY A 214 33.36 -13.81 12.33
N ARG A 215 32.68 -14.24 13.40
CA ARG A 215 33.30 -14.96 14.53
C ARG A 215 33.76 -16.37 14.13
N LEU A 216 32.91 -17.11 13.41
CA LEU A 216 33.25 -18.43 12.85
C LEU A 216 34.44 -18.36 11.86
N ALA A 217 34.58 -17.26 11.12
CA ALA A 217 35.72 -17.03 10.22
C ALA A 217 37.04 -16.68 10.95
N VAL A 218 36.97 -16.15 12.17
CA VAL A 218 38.14 -15.91 13.03
C VAL A 218 38.59 -17.21 13.71
N ASP A 219 37.65 -18.09 14.08
CA ASP A 219 37.95 -19.40 14.66
C ASP A 219 38.49 -20.43 13.66
N THR A 220 38.27 -20.22 12.35
CA THR A 220 38.75 -21.09 11.26
C THR A 220 40.05 -20.59 10.63
N HIS A 221 40.97 -20.03 11.43
CA HIS A 221 42.36 -19.73 11.01
C HIS A 221 43.18 -21.02 10.77
N ASN A 222 42.71 -21.85 9.83
CA ASN A 222 43.41 -22.86 9.06
C ASN A 222 42.61 -23.14 7.76
N GLY A 223 42.57 -22.16 6.84
CA GLY A 223 42.45 -22.43 5.39
C GLY A 223 41.22 -21.89 4.64
N LEU A 224 41.48 -20.81 3.87
CA LEU A 224 40.78 -20.28 2.67
C LEU A 224 39.76 -19.12 2.83
N PRO A 225 39.72 -18.12 1.91
CA PRO A 225 39.16 -16.80 2.21
C PRO A 225 37.73 -16.57 1.64
N VAL A 226 36.76 -16.29 2.52
CA VAL A 226 35.38 -15.88 2.20
C VAL A 226 35.25 -14.35 2.02
N ARG A 227 36.32 -13.68 1.56
CA ARG A 227 36.44 -12.21 1.62
C ARG A 227 35.53 -11.40 0.70
N ASN A 228 34.69 -12.02 -0.14
CA ASN A 228 34.05 -11.31 -1.26
C ASN A 228 32.59 -10.86 -1.07
N VAL A 229 31.87 -11.29 -0.03
CA VAL A 229 30.44 -10.94 0.12
C VAL A 229 30.22 -9.68 0.97
N ALA A 230 30.94 -9.55 2.10
CA ALA A 230 30.79 -8.42 3.02
C ALA A 230 31.24 -7.07 2.45
N VAL A 231 32.18 -7.07 1.48
CA VAL A 231 32.68 -5.84 0.85
C VAL A 231 31.66 -5.25 -0.12
N ARG A 232 30.85 -6.09 -0.79
CA ARG A 232 29.86 -5.63 -1.77
C ARG A 232 28.66 -4.92 -1.14
N ILE A 233 28.27 -5.31 0.07
CA ILE A 233 27.14 -4.69 0.78
C ILE A 233 27.52 -3.28 1.28
N ARG A 234 28.78 -3.06 1.71
CA ARG A 234 29.25 -1.73 2.13
C ARG A 234 29.31 -0.70 1.00
N THR A 235 29.61 -1.12 -0.23
CA THR A 235 29.66 -0.21 -1.39
C THR A 235 28.29 0.21 -1.91
N TRP A 236 27.20 -0.38 -1.42
CA TRP A 236 25.83 -0.01 -1.83
C TRP A 236 25.16 1.01 -0.90
N ILE A 237 25.76 1.29 0.26
CA ILE A 237 25.23 2.20 1.29
C ILE A 237 26.26 3.31 1.60
N GLY A 238 27.01 3.74 0.58
CA GLY A 238 27.96 4.86 0.65
C GLY A 238 27.58 5.93 -0.34
#